data_AF-A0A8H6FW75-F1
#
_entry.id   AF-A0A8H6FW75-F1
#
_cell.length_a   1.000
_cell.length_b   1.000
_cell.length_c   1.000
_cell.angle_alpha   90.00
_cell.angle_beta   90.00
_cell.angle_gamma   90.00
#
_symmetry.space_group_name_H-M   'P 1'
#
loop_
_entity.id
_entity.type
_entity.pdbx_description
1 polymer ?
#
loop_
_entity_poly.entity_id
_entity_poly.type
_entity_poly.pdbx_seq_one_letter_code
_entity_poly.pdbx_strand_id
1 'polypeptide(L)'
;MPDDFVARIQGTQVDPNIPTSDADRLPFINGQTGERIGEIKSSKFYRLRRDKFRKLLMEGLDIKWEKSLTDIIYSADETKVTARFADGTKDTGSLSVASDGTHSTVRELLVGAEKAKVTPTEFATSLCFTKHSRERALFLRSTPFHPLYQVAPHPNGYFGWLSLHDGDDVDHPEKWTFFHYIVLSRASKRGKQQVNGWTSRIPEGIGQRILRPFQELFRMDTNRQPLMVKKDPSEDKPGESTAESLLQGMQRTR
;
A
#
# COMPACT_ATOMS: atom_id res chain seq x y z
N MET A 1 -18.43 -8.68 14.78
CA MET A 1 -17.05 -8.41 15.25
C MET A 1 -17.03 -8.63 16.75
N PRO A 2 -15.97 -9.23 17.31
CA PRO A 2 -15.80 -9.35 18.76
C PRO A 2 -15.88 -7.98 19.45
N ASP A 3 -16.43 -7.92 20.66
CA ASP A 3 -16.67 -6.67 21.40
C ASP A 3 -15.38 -5.91 21.74
N ASP A 4 -14.24 -6.60 21.81
CA ASP A 4 -12.92 -6.04 22.07
C ASP A 4 -12.18 -5.54 20.82
N PHE A 5 -12.72 -5.80 19.62
CA PHE A 5 -12.04 -5.49 18.34
C PHE A 5 -11.67 -4.00 18.24
N VAL A 6 -12.62 -3.11 18.57
CA VAL A 6 -12.42 -1.66 18.49
C VAL A 6 -11.32 -1.19 19.44
N ALA A 7 -11.24 -1.77 20.64
CA ALA A 7 -10.20 -1.44 21.61
C ALA A 7 -8.80 -1.83 21.11
N ARG A 8 -8.70 -2.84 20.25
CA ARG A 8 -7.43 -3.35 19.70
C ARG A 8 -6.97 -2.62 18.44
N ILE A 9 -7.83 -1.82 17.81
CA ILE A 9 -7.48 -1.02 16.62
C ILE A 9 -6.29 -0.09 16.90
N GLN A 10 -6.24 0.53 18.08
CA GLN A 10 -5.14 1.42 18.46
C GLN A 10 -3.77 0.72 18.39
N GLY A 11 -3.68 -0.55 18.78
CA GLY A 11 -2.43 -1.33 18.69
C GLY A 11 -1.99 -1.63 17.25
N THR A 12 -2.86 -1.39 16.26
CA THR A 12 -2.56 -1.55 14.84
C THR A 12 -2.18 -0.24 14.14
N GLN A 13 -2.07 0.87 14.88
CA GLN A 13 -1.58 2.14 14.34
C GLN A 13 -0.13 2.03 13.83
N VAL A 14 0.23 2.94 12.91
CA VAL A 14 1.62 3.17 12.48
C VAL A 14 2.50 3.73 13.58
N ASP A 15 1.89 4.38 14.57
CA ASP A 15 2.53 4.72 15.83
C ASP A 15 1.59 4.30 16.96
N PRO A 16 1.82 3.15 17.59
CA PRO A 16 1.01 2.69 18.71
C PRO A 16 1.17 3.58 19.95
N ASN A 17 2.24 4.38 20.02
CA ASN A 17 2.59 5.21 21.18
C ASN A 17 1.85 6.56 21.20
N ILE A 18 1.23 6.95 20.09
CA ILE A 18 0.39 8.15 20.02
C ILE A 18 -1.09 7.73 20.01
N PRO A 19 -1.83 8.02 21.09
CA PRO A 19 -3.26 7.75 21.13
C PRO A 19 -4.02 8.50 20.04
N THR A 20 -5.05 7.87 19.48
CA THR A 20 -5.95 8.53 18.52
C THR A 20 -6.80 9.58 19.23
N SER A 21 -6.49 10.86 18.99
CA SER A 21 -7.23 12.01 19.52
C SER A 21 -8.71 12.00 19.13
N ASP A 22 -9.58 12.49 20.02
CA ASP A 22 -11.01 12.76 19.76
C ASP A 22 -11.26 14.03 18.93
N ALA A 23 -10.20 14.78 18.62
CA ALA A 23 -10.26 16.03 17.86
C ALA A 23 -8.98 16.17 17.02
N ASP A 24 -8.83 15.31 16.03
CA ASP A 24 -7.67 15.31 15.15
C ASP A 24 -7.84 16.24 13.94
N ARG A 25 -6.73 16.75 13.44
CA ARG A 25 -6.66 17.76 12.39
C ARG A 25 -5.64 17.36 11.33
N LEU A 26 -6.09 17.20 10.10
CA LEU A 26 -5.21 17.02 8.95
C LEU A 26 -5.00 18.36 8.24
N PRO A 27 -3.88 19.08 8.47
CA PRO A 27 -3.63 20.35 7.81
C PRO A 27 -3.25 20.14 6.34
N PHE A 28 -3.76 21.03 5.49
CA PHE A 28 -3.34 21.15 4.10
C PHE A 28 -2.39 22.33 3.96
N ILE A 29 -1.23 22.07 3.39
CA ILE A 29 -0.21 23.08 3.11
C ILE A 29 -0.16 23.32 1.60
N ASN A 30 -0.11 24.57 1.18
CA ASN A 30 0.04 24.91 -0.23
C ASN A 30 1.41 24.41 -0.73
N GLY A 31 1.41 23.52 -1.74
CA GLY A 31 2.59 22.99 -2.41
C GLY A 31 3.56 24.06 -2.98
N GLN A 32 3.07 25.25 -3.28
CA GLN A 32 3.93 26.29 -3.80
C GLN A 32 4.49 27.17 -2.68
N THR A 33 3.63 27.61 -1.75
CA THR A 33 3.99 28.67 -0.80
C THR A 33 4.42 28.17 0.58
N GLY A 34 4.03 26.97 0.98
CA GLY A 34 4.25 26.46 2.34
C GLY A 34 3.26 26.98 3.36
N GLU A 35 2.31 27.82 2.93
CA GLU A 35 1.28 28.36 3.81
C GLU A 35 0.15 27.35 3.98
N ARG A 36 -0.49 27.40 5.14
CA ARG A 36 -1.64 26.58 5.42
C ARG A 36 -2.86 27.08 4.64
N ILE A 37 -3.50 26.19 3.89
CA ILE A 37 -4.67 26.51 3.07
C ILE A 37 -5.97 25.86 3.57
N GLY A 38 -5.88 24.98 4.56
CA GLY A 38 -7.07 24.36 5.15
C GLY A 38 -6.74 23.30 6.20
N GLU A 39 -7.78 22.68 6.74
CA GLU A 39 -7.70 21.44 7.53
C GLU A 39 -8.96 20.60 7.35
N ILE A 40 -8.82 19.28 7.46
CA ILE A 40 -9.93 18.40 7.79
C ILE A 40 -9.93 18.21 9.30
N LYS A 41 -11.10 18.35 9.93
CA LYS A 41 -11.32 18.02 11.34
C LYS A 41 -12.06 16.68 11.41
N SER A 42 -11.55 15.75 12.19
CA SER A 42 -12.21 14.46 12.43
C SER A 42 -12.16 14.13 13.91
N SER A 43 -13.21 13.46 14.41
CA SER A 43 -13.22 12.97 15.78
C SER A 43 -12.27 11.79 15.98
N LYS A 44 -12.01 10.97 14.96
CA LYS A 44 -10.98 9.93 15.01
C LYS A 44 -10.30 9.85 13.66
N PHE A 45 -8.97 9.94 13.65
CA PHE A 45 -8.18 9.83 12.43
C PHE A 45 -7.14 8.72 12.60
N TYR A 46 -7.48 7.53 12.11
CA TYR A 46 -6.62 6.35 12.25
C TYR A 46 -5.63 6.25 11.09
N ARG A 47 -4.34 6.00 11.40
CA ARG A 47 -3.36 5.50 10.43
C ARG A 47 -2.96 4.09 10.80
N LEU A 48 -3.62 3.11 10.20
CA LEU A 48 -3.35 1.72 10.54
C LEU A 48 -2.23 1.13 9.68
N ARG A 49 -1.35 0.37 10.32
CA ARG A 49 -0.40 -0.53 9.67
C ARG A 49 -1.15 -1.68 9.04
N ARG A 50 -1.05 -1.80 7.71
CA ARG A 50 -1.84 -2.77 6.94
C ARG A 50 -1.61 -4.20 7.40
N ASP A 51 -0.37 -4.58 7.69
CA ASP A 51 0.01 -5.90 8.19
C ASP A 51 -0.62 -6.20 9.56
N LYS A 52 -0.49 -5.27 10.52
CA LYS A 52 -1.06 -5.41 11.86
C LYS A 52 -2.59 -5.45 11.83
N PHE A 53 -3.20 -4.54 11.09
CA PHE A 53 -4.65 -4.46 10.98
C PHE A 53 -5.23 -5.68 10.26
N ARG A 54 -4.57 -6.14 9.19
CA ARG A 54 -4.96 -7.39 8.51
C ARG A 54 -4.85 -8.58 9.46
N LYS A 55 -3.77 -8.70 10.24
CA LYS A 55 -3.61 -9.77 11.23
C LYS A 55 -4.77 -9.77 12.23
N LEU A 56 -5.15 -8.59 12.75
CA LEU A 56 -6.28 -8.44 13.65
C LEU A 56 -7.61 -8.86 12.99
N LEU A 57 -7.85 -8.44 11.74
CA LEU A 57 -9.06 -8.80 10.98
C LEU A 57 -9.16 -10.30 10.64
N MET A 58 -8.03 -11.01 10.61
CA MET A 58 -7.96 -12.42 10.27
C MET A 58 -8.27 -13.36 11.45
N GLU A 59 -8.36 -12.83 12.67
CA GLU A 59 -8.59 -13.64 13.86
C GLU A 59 -9.96 -14.31 13.85
N GLY A 60 -9.99 -15.61 14.14
CA GLY A 60 -11.21 -16.41 14.17
C GLY A 60 -11.78 -16.76 12.78
N LEU A 61 -11.08 -16.43 11.69
CA LEU A 61 -11.49 -16.80 10.34
C LEU A 61 -10.84 -18.12 9.90
N ASP A 62 -11.61 -18.98 9.26
CA ASP A 62 -11.10 -20.15 8.54
C ASP A 62 -10.54 -19.71 7.17
N ILE A 63 -9.25 -19.38 7.13
CA ILE A 63 -8.58 -18.90 5.93
C ILE A 63 -7.78 -20.02 5.30
N LYS A 64 -8.17 -20.39 4.07
CA LYS A 64 -7.43 -21.32 3.22
C LYS A 64 -6.54 -20.54 2.25
N TRP A 65 -5.22 -20.59 2.47
CA TRP A 65 -4.23 -19.94 1.59
C TRP A 65 -3.98 -20.74 0.32
N GLU A 66 -3.29 -20.11 -0.64
CA GLU A 66 -2.88 -20.75 -1.91
C GLU A 66 -4.05 -21.25 -2.78
N LYS A 67 -5.26 -20.71 -2.55
CA LYS A 67 -6.47 -21.01 -3.31
C LYS A 67 -6.70 -20.00 -4.43
N SER A 68 -6.00 -20.20 -5.55
CA SER A 68 -6.21 -19.43 -6.78
C SER A 68 -7.45 -19.93 -7.52
N LEU A 69 -8.52 -19.13 -7.58
CA LEU A 69 -9.77 -19.49 -8.27
C LEU A 69 -9.53 -19.66 -9.78
N THR A 70 -10.11 -20.70 -10.37
CA THR A 70 -10.05 -20.96 -11.82
C THR A 70 -11.43 -21.03 -12.47
N ASP A 71 -12.47 -21.38 -11.72
CA ASP A 71 -13.81 -21.58 -12.27
C ASP A 71 -14.90 -21.47 -11.18
N ILE A 72 -16.11 -21.13 -11.59
CA ILE A 72 -17.31 -21.03 -10.73
C ILE A 72 -18.42 -21.88 -11.36
N ILE A 73 -18.90 -22.87 -10.61
CA ILE A 73 -19.92 -23.81 -11.05
C ILE A 73 -21.19 -23.57 -10.24
N TYR A 74 -22.31 -23.38 -10.94
CA TYR A 74 -23.63 -23.26 -10.33
C TYR A 74 -24.33 -24.62 -10.35
N SER A 75 -25.02 -24.96 -9.25
CA SER A 75 -25.87 -26.15 -9.24
C SER A 75 -27.08 -25.97 -10.17
N ALA A 76 -27.64 -27.08 -10.65
CA ALA A 76 -28.76 -27.05 -11.59
C ALA A 76 -30.04 -26.39 -11.02
N ASP A 77 -30.20 -26.42 -9.70
CA ASP A 77 -31.28 -25.76 -8.95
C ASP A 77 -30.89 -24.34 -8.49
N GLU A 78 -29.70 -23.86 -8.85
CA GLU A 78 -29.13 -22.55 -8.48
C GLU A 78 -29.04 -22.27 -6.96
N THR A 79 -29.17 -23.30 -6.12
CA THR A 79 -29.08 -23.14 -4.66
C THR A 79 -27.65 -23.15 -4.12
N LYS A 80 -26.69 -23.60 -4.94
CA LYS A 80 -25.28 -23.75 -4.56
C LYS A 80 -24.35 -23.20 -5.62
N VAL A 81 -23.23 -22.70 -5.14
CA VAL A 81 -22.08 -22.26 -5.94
C VAL A 81 -20.84 -23.02 -5.48
N THR A 82 -20.06 -23.52 -6.44
CA THR A 82 -18.80 -24.23 -6.19
C THR A 82 -17.65 -23.47 -6.82
N ALA A 83 -16.70 -23.05 -5.99
CA ALA A 83 -15.42 -22.50 -6.43
C ALA A 83 -14.45 -23.65 -6.73
N ARG A 84 -13.81 -23.60 -7.89
CA ARG A 84 -12.72 -24.51 -8.26
C ARG A 84 -11.39 -23.77 -8.20
N PHE A 85 -10.37 -24.41 -7.64
CA PHE A 85 -9.06 -23.80 -7.47
C PHE A 85 -8.00 -24.47 -8.36
N ALA A 86 -6.90 -23.76 -8.59
CA ALA A 86 -5.80 -24.19 -9.45
C ALA A 86 -5.10 -25.47 -8.96
N ASP A 87 -5.13 -25.75 -7.65
CA ASP A 87 -4.62 -26.97 -7.04
C ASP A 87 -5.55 -28.19 -7.23
N GLY A 88 -6.65 -28.04 -7.98
CA GLY A 88 -7.65 -29.07 -8.23
C GLY A 88 -8.69 -29.23 -7.12
N THR A 89 -8.53 -28.56 -5.98
CA THR A 89 -9.51 -28.59 -4.89
C THR A 89 -10.74 -27.74 -5.21
N LYS A 90 -11.80 -27.94 -4.42
CA LYS A 90 -13.08 -27.25 -4.57
C LYS A 90 -13.67 -26.92 -3.20
N ASP A 91 -14.41 -25.83 -3.14
CA ASP A 91 -15.27 -25.50 -2.00
C ASP A 91 -16.66 -25.11 -2.49
N THR A 92 -17.70 -25.56 -1.78
CA THR A 92 -19.11 -25.35 -2.15
C THR A 92 -19.84 -24.63 -1.02
N GLY A 93 -20.65 -23.63 -1.38
CA GLY A 93 -21.52 -22.90 -0.47
C GLY A 93 -22.81 -22.47 -1.15
N SER A 94 -23.67 -21.74 -0.43
CA SER A 94 -24.88 -21.12 -0.99
C SER A 94 -24.63 -19.72 -1.55
N LEU A 95 -23.52 -19.07 -1.17
CA LEU A 95 -23.15 -17.74 -1.61
C LEU A 95 -21.63 -17.66 -1.79
N SER A 96 -21.21 -16.98 -2.87
CA SER A 96 -19.81 -16.61 -3.10
C SER A 96 -19.70 -15.09 -3.15
N VAL A 97 -18.81 -14.53 -2.33
CA VAL A 97 -18.55 -13.08 -2.29
C VAL A 97 -17.13 -12.84 -2.79
N ALA A 98 -17.01 -12.16 -3.92
CA ALA A 98 -15.72 -11.83 -4.51
C ALA A 98 -15.10 -10.60 -3.83
N SER A 99 -13.96 -10.78 -3.18
CA SER A 99 -13.13 -9.71 -2.60
C SER A 99 -11.68 -9.79 -3.10
N ASP A 100 -11.49 -10.19 -4.35
CA ASP A 100 -10.20 -10.50 -5.03
C ASP A 100 -9.59 -9.28 -5.77
N GLY A 101 -10.12 -8.09 -5.54
CA GLY A 101 -9.45 -6.82 -5.85
C GLY A 101 -9.61 -6.31 -7.29
N THR A 102 -8.72 -5.40 -7.69
CA THR A 102 -8.85 -4.67 -8.97
C THR A 102 -8.73 -5.57 -10.19
N HIS A 103 -8.02 -6.70 -10.10
CA HIS A 103 -7.87 -7.70 -11.17
C HIS A 103 -8.68 -8.97 -10.89
N SER A 104 -9.90 -8.78 -10.35
CA SER A 104 -10.81 -9.86 -9.95
C SER A 104 -10.99 -10.93 -11.03
N THR A 105 -10.61 -12.17 -10.71
CA THR A 105 -10.87 -13.35 -11.53
C THR A 105 -12.36 -13.66 -11.58
N VAL A 106 -13.07 -13.46 -10.46
CA VAL A 106 -14.53 -13.65 -10.43
C VAL A 106 -15.21 -12.72 -11.44
N ARG A 107 -14.83 -11.44 -11.45
CA ARG A 107 -15.38 -10.48 -12.42
C ARG A 107 -15.11 -10.94 -13.85
N GLU A 108 -13.90 -11.40 -14.14
CA GLU A 108 -13.54 -11.93 -15.46
C GLU A 108 -14.40 -13.14 -15.86
N LEU A 109 -14.60 -14.11 -14.97
CA LEU A 109 -15.44 -15.29 -15.23
C LEU A 109 -16.91 -14.92 -15.51
N LEU A 110 -17.44 -13.89 -14.84
CA LEU A 110 -18.85 -13.50 -14.96
C LEU A 110 -19.15 -12.64 -16.19
N VAL A 111 -18.25 -11.72 -16.55
CA VAL A 111 -18.53 -10.75 -17.65
C VAL A 111 -17.61 -10.89 -18.86
N GLY A 112 -16.65 -11.81 -18.79
CA GLY A 112 -15.60 -12.00 -19.80
C GLY A 112 -14.45 -10.99 -19.65
N ALA A 113 -13.26 -11.39 -20.12
CA ALA A 113 -12.02 -10.62 -19.98
C ALA A 113 -12.13 -9.18 -20.47
N GLU A 114 -12.80 -8.94 -21.61
CA GLU A 114 -12.94 -7.60 -22.17
C GLU A 114 -13.73 -6.65 -21.27
N LYS A 115 -14.87 -7.09 -20.73
CA LYS A 115 -15.71 -6.25 -19.84
C LYS A 115 -15.12 -6.15 -18.43
N ALA A 116 -14.25 -7.07 -18.04
CA ALA A 116 -13.58 -7.06 -16.75
C ALA A 116 -12.35 -6.15 -16.68
N LYS A 117 -11.89 -5.60 -17.82
CA LYS A 117 -10.72 -4.71 -17.88
C LYS A 117 -10.86 -3.50 -16.97
N VAL A 118 -9.78 -3.20 -16.25
CA VAL A 118 -9.69 -1.99 -15.42
C VAL A 118 -9.55 -0.75 -16.28
N THR A 119 -10.25 0.33 -15.92
CA THR A 119 -10.06 1.64 -16.54
C THR A 119 -8.90 2.36 -15.85
N PRO A 120 -7.81 2.70 -16.57
CA PRO A 120 -6.72 3.47 -15.98
C PRO A 120 -7.18 4.87 -15.59
N THR A 121 -6.78 5.34 -14.42
CA THR A 121 -7.06 6.72 -13.98
C THR A 121 -6.11 7.71 -14.68
N GLU A 122 -6.45 9.00 -14.67
CA GLU A 122 -5.60 10.07 -15.21
C GLU A 122 -4.44 10.48 -14.29
N PHE A 123 -4.34 9.81 -13.14
CA PHE A 123 -3.32 10.09 -12.14
C PHE A 123 -2.13 9.15 -12.33
N ALA A 124 -0.95 9.69 -12.07
CA ALA A 124 0.27 8.91 -11.93
C ALA A 124 0.82 9.12 -10.54
N THR A 125 1.16 8.05 -9.83
CA THR A 125 1.63 8.13 -8.45
C THR A 125 2.96 7.43 -8.31
N SER A 126 3.95 8.12 -7.74
CA SER A 126 5.17 7.50 -7.25
C SER A 126 5.06 7.29 -5.75
N LEU A 127 5.39 6.09 -5.29
CA LEU A 127 5.37 5.67 -3.90
C LEU A 127 6.80 5.37 -3.46
N CYS A 128 7.21 5.83 -2.29
CA CYS A 128 8.52 5.52 -1.77
C CYS A 128 8.53 5.51 -0.23
N PHE A 129 9.43 4.67 0.30
CA PHE A 129 9.64 4.47 1.72
C PHE A 129 11.06 4.90 2.09
N THR A 130 11.16 5.73 3.13
CA THR A 130 12.43 6.33 3.55
C THR A 130 12.65 6.12 5.04
N LYS A 131 13.94 6.10 5.43
CA LYS A 131 14.38 6.25 6.81
C LYS A 131 15.27 7.47 6.88
N HIS A 132 15.31 8.11 8.04
CA HIS A 132 16.06 9.35 8.24
C HIS A 132 16.94 9.24 9.48
N SER A 133 17.85 10.20 9.67
CA SER A 133 18.54 10.33 10.96
C SER A 133 17.53 10.55 12.09
N ARG A 134 17.95 10.29 13.33
CA ARG A 134 17.11 10.50 14.52
C ARG A 134 16.55 11.93 14.56
N GLU A 135 17.41 12.92 14.41
CA GLU A 135 17.05 14.34 14.47
C GLU A 135 16.02 14.69 13.40
N ARG A 136 16.21 14.15 12.19
CA ARG A 136 15.30 14.41 11.08
C ARG A 136 13.96 13.71 11.27
N ALA A 137 13.96 12.45 11.69
CA ALA A 137 12.72 11.70 11.96
C ALA A 137 11.85 12.41 13.01
N LEU A 138 12.48 12.96 14.06
CA LEU A 138 11.81 13.78 15.07
C LEU A 138 11.31 15.11 14.49
N PHE A 139 12.15 15.82 13.72
CA PHE A 139 11.77 17.08 13.07
C PHE A 139 10.53 16.93 12.18
N LEU A 140 10.46 15.88 11.36
CA LEU A 140 9.33 15.61 10.45
C LEU A 140 7.98 15.41 11.15
N ARG A 141 8.00 15.19 12.46
CA ARG A 141 6.82 14.95 13.29
C ARG A 141 6.58 16.06 14.32
N SER A 142 7.46 17.07 14.34
CA SER A 142 7.40 18.20 15.27
C SER A 142 6.52 19.34 14.72
N THR A 143 6.01 20.19 15.62
CA THR A 143 5.25 21.39 15.26
C THR A 143 6.06 22.29 14.32
N PRO A 144 5.47 22.82 13.22
CA PRO A 144 4.03 22.89 12.91
C PRO A 144 3.46 21.68 12.14
N PHE A 145 4.25 20.63 11.90
CA PHE A 145 3.78 19.45 11.16
C PHE A 145 2.89 18.57 12.02
N HIS A 146 1.95 17.87 11.37
CA HIS A 146 1.16 16.86 12.04
C HIS A 146 2.01 15.57 12.21
N PRO A 147 2.02 14.93 13.40
CA PRO A 147 2.97 13.86 13.73
C PRO A 147 2.84 12.59 12.87
N LEU A 148 1.71 12.40 12.19
CA LEU A 148 1.45 11.26 11.31
C LEU A 148 1.37 11.61 9.82
N TYR A 149 1.16 12.88 9.46
CA TYR A 149 0.78 13.27 8.09
C TYR A 149 1.29 14.66 7.73
N GLN A 150 1.63 14.85 6.47
CA GLN A 150 1.76 16.17 5.87
C GLN A 150 1.21 16.08 4.45
N VAL A 151 0.36 17.05 4.09
CA VAL A 151 -0.37 17.03 2.83
C VAL A 151 -0.14 18.33 2.08
N ALA A 152 0.25 18.22 0.81
CA ALA A 152 0.73 19.31 0.01
C ALA A 152 0.15 19.32 -1.42
N PRO A 153 -1.11 19.75 -1.62
CA PRO A 153 -1.62 20.03 -2.96
C PRO A 153 -0.88 21.22 -3.58
N HIS A 154 -0.47 21.09 -4.84
CA HIS A 154 0.27 22.10 -5.58
C HIS A 154 -0.57 22.64 -6.76
N PRO A 155 -0.62 23.97 -6.99
CA PRO A 155 -1.44 24.57 -8.07
C PRO A 155 -1.10 24.05 -9.47
N ASN A 156 0.16 23.71 -9.75
CA ASN A 156 0.59 23.05 -10.99
C ASN A 156 0.15 21.56 -11.15
N GLY A 157 -0.82 21.08 -10.37
CA GLY A 157 -1.40 19.74 -10.54
C GLY A 157 -0.60 18.61 -9.91
N TYR A 158 0.31 18.91 -8.98
CA TYR A 158 0.98 17.91 -8.13
C TYR A 158 0.27 17.76 -6.79
N PHE A 159 0.44 16.61 -6.16
CA PHE A 159 0.00 16.37 -4.79
C PHE A 159 1.07 15.60 -4.03
N GLY A 160 1.63 16.23 -3.00
CA GLY A 160 2.60 15.61 -2.09
C GLY A 160 1.92 15.05 -0.85
N TRP A 161 2.33 13.86 -0.45
CA TRP A 161 1.96 13.25 0.81
C TRP A 161 3.21 12.72 1.50
N LEU A 162 3.33 13.00 2.79
CA LEU A 162 4.30 12.39 3.68
C LEU A 162 3.58 11.88 4.92
N SER A 163 4.01 10.73 5.42
CA SER A 163 3.40 10.13 6.60
C SER A 163 4.31 9.10 7.25
N LEU A 164 4.10 8.83 8.52
CA LEU A 164 4.82 7.80 9.25
C LEU A 164 4.23 6.42 8.95
N HIS A 165 4.97 5.52 8.32
CA HIS A 165 4.53 4.15 8.00
C HIS A 165 4.75 3.15 9.14
N ASP A 166 5.87 3.30 9.86
CA ASP A 166 6.23 2.47 10.99
C ASP A 166 7.05 3.29 11.98
N GLY A 167 6.48 3.56 13.16
CA GLY A 167 7.13 4.24 14.27
C GLY A 167 7.02 3.47 15.58
N ASP A 168 7.00 2.13 15.51
CA ASP A 168 6.80 1.28 16.69
C ASP A 168 7.86 1.51 17.78
N ASP A 169 9.12 1.62 17.38
CA ASP A 169 10.28 1.75 18.29
C ASP A 169 10.50 3.23 18.67
N VAL A 170 9.83 3.69 19.74
CA VAL A 170 9.89 5.10 20.18
C VAL A 170 11.30 5.57 20.54
N ASP A 171 12.15 4.66 21.03
CA ASP A 171 13.50 4.97 21.49
C ASP A 171 14.49 5.11 20.33
N HIS A 172 14.14 4.59 19.14
CA HIS A 172 14.98 4.58 17.95
C HIS A 172 14.31 5.22 16.72
N PRO A 173 14.08 6.54 16.70
CA PRO A 173 13.49 7.26 15.57
C PRO A 173 14.18 7.05 14.23
N GLU A 174 15.49 6.77 14.22
CA GLU A 174 16.24 6.46 13.01
C GLU A 174 15.83 5.13 12.34
N LYS A 175 15.13 4.25 13.08
CA LYS A 175 14.58 3.01 12.52
C LYS A 175 13.19 3.20 11.92
N TRP A 176 12.52 4.32 12.23
CA TRP A 176 11.18 4.62 11.72
C TRP A 176 11.17 4.66 10.20
N THR A 177 10.10 4.15 9.62
CA THR A 177 9.86 4.18 8.17
C THR A 177 8.82 5.23 7.88
N PHE A 178 9.14 6.14 6.97
CA PHE A 178 8.21 7.12 6.43
C PHE A 178 7.75 6.65 5.05
N PHE A 179 6.50 6.96 4.73
CA PHE A 179 5.90 6.73 3.43
C PHE A 179 5.57 8.07 2.81
N HIS A 180 6.07 8.28 1.60
CA HIS A 180 5.74 9.46 0.82
C HIS A 180 5.28 9.08 -0.58
N TYR A 181 4.36 9.88 -1.10
CA TYR A 181 3.96 9.77 -2.48
C TYR A 181 3.74 11.11 -3.12
N ILE A 182 3.99 11.12 -4.43
CA ILE A 182 3.76 12.28 -5.28
C ILE A 182 2.82 11.83 -6.38
N VAL A 183 1.67 12.50 -6.45
CA VAL A 183 0.71 12.31 -7.54
C VAL A 183 0.89 13.44 -8.54
N LEU A 184 0.93 13.08 -9.82
CA LEU A 184 0.73 13.99 -10.94
C LEU A 184 -0.68 13.79 -11.47
N SER A 185 -1.46 14.87 -11.45
CA SER A 185 -2.77 14.92 -12.10
C SER A 185 -2.63 15.12 -13.61
N ARG A 186 -3.60 14.61 -14.38
CA ARG A 186 -3.66 14.72 -15.85
C ARG A 186 -2.37 14.24 -16.53
N ALA A 187 -1.80 13.17 -16.00
CA ALA A 187 -0.53 12.65 -16.50
C ALA A 187 -0.71 12.09 -17.91
N SER A 188 0.00 12.66 -18.88
CA SER A 188 0.13 12.08 -20.22
C SER A 188 0.74 10.67 -20.13
N LYS A 189 0.63 9.85 -21.19
CA LYS A 189 1.29 8.52 -21.24
C LYS A 189 2.78 8.60 -20.85
N ARG A 190 3.47 9.66 -21.31
CA ARG A 190 4.87 9.97 -20.96
C ARG A 190 5.03 10.39 -19.49
N GLY A 191 4.10 11.17 -18.95
CA GLY A 191 4.07 11.54 -17.53
C GLY A 191 3.90 10.33 -16.61
N LYS A 192 3.03 9.37 -16.98
CA LYS A 192 2.84 8.11 -16.24
C LYS A 192 4.13 7.26 -16.22
N GLN A 193 4.82 7.14 -17.35
CA GLN A 193 6.10 6.43 -17.43
C GLN A 193 7.21 7.11 -16.62
N GLN A 194 7.28 8.45 -16.62
CA GLN A 194 8.24 9.19 -15.81
C GLN A 194 8.04 8.94 -14.32
N VAL A 195 6.79 9.03 -13.84
CA VAL A 195 6.45 8.86 -12.42
C VAL A 195 6.77 7.45 -11.92
N ASN A 196 6.56 6.40 -12.73
CA ASN A 196 6.96 5.04 -12.37
C ASN A 196 8.47 4.91 -12.12
N GLY A 197 9.29 5.67 -12.84
CA GLY A 197 10.74 5.73 -12.65
C GLY A 197 11.18 6.46 -11.37
N TRP A 198 10.28 7.18 -10.69
CA TRP A 198 10.63 7.92 -9.46
C TRP A 198 10.69 7.03 -8.21
N THR A 199 10.28 5.76 -8.32
CA THR A 199 10.29 4.78 -7.23
C THR A 199 11.70 4.30 -6.87
N SER A 200 12.65 4.35 -7.83
CA SER A 200 14.05 3.92 -7.63
C SER A 200 15.02 5.08 -7.35
N ARG A 201 14.66 6.29 -7.79
CA ARG A 201 15.29 7.57 -7.44
C ARG A 201 14.21 8.64 -7.60
N ILE A 202 13.88 9.38 -6.55
CA ILE A 202 13.14 10.64 -6.76
C ILE A 202 14.06 11.51 -7.61
N PRO A 203 13.70 11.86 -8.86
CA PRO A 203 14.61 12.65 -9.68
C PRO A 203 14.93 13.96 -8.96
N GLU A 204 16.22 14.30 -8.96
CA GLU A 204 16.69 15.63 -8.55
C GLU A 204 15.79 16.67 -9.22
N GLY A 205 15.09 17.48 -8.42
CA GLY A 205 14.20 18.53 -8.92
C GLY A 205 12.70 18.33 -8.69
N ILE A 206 12.18 17.13 -8.40
CA ILE A 206 10.75 16.99 -8.08
C ILE A 206 10.43 17.48 -6.68
N GLY A 207 11.31 17.19 -5.72
CA GLY A 207 11.30 17.89 -4.43
C GLY A 207 11.36 19.42 -4.61
N GLN A 208 12.13 19.90 -5.60
CA GLN A 208 12.23 21.33 -5.94
C GLN A 208 10.93 21.93 -6.48
N ARG A 209 10.02 21.11 -7.03
CA ARG A 209 8.78 21.57 -7.68
C ARG A 209 7.54 21.55 -6.79
N ILE A 210 7.59 20.94 -5.60
CA ILE A 210 6.37 20.63 -4.81
C ILE A 210 6.31 21.28 -3.42
N LEU A 211 7.41 21.83 -2.86
CA LEU A 211 7.44 22.71 -1.66
C LEU A 211 8.86 22.97 -1.14
N ARG A 212 9.22 24.17 -0.64
CA ARG A 212 10.49 24.43 0.11
C ARG A 212 10.71 23.53 1.35
N PRO A 213 9.71 23.28 2.22
CA PRO A 213 9.85 22.34 3.33
C PRO A 213 10.07 20.87 2.89
N PHE A 214 9.45 20.48 1.77
CA PHE A 214 9.70 19.17 1.15
C PHE A 214 11.06 19.16 0.44
N GLN A 215 11.54 20.29 -0.11
CA GLN A 215 12.91 20.45 -0.61
C GLN A 215 13.94 20.14 0.47
N GLU A 216 13.81 20.67 1.68
CA GLU A 216 14.69 20.33 2.81
C GLU A 216 14.60 18.84 3.21
N LEU A 217 13.48 18.18 2.90
CA LEU A 217 13.29 16.74 3.05
C LEU A 217 14.01 15.92 1.98
N PHE A 218 14.14 16.49 0.78
CA PHE A 218 14.73 15.86 -0.41
C PHE A 218 16.15 16.34 -0.74
N ARG A 219 16.67 17.38 -0.05
CA ARG A 219 17.99 17.99 -0.30
C ARG A 219 19.16 17.16 0.22
N MET A 220 18.92 16.28 1.18
CA MET A 220 19.96 15.40 1.72
C MET A 220 19.48 13.97 1.87
N ASP A 221 19.25 13.32 0.73
CA ASP A 221 19.49 11.88 0.60
C ASP A 221 19.84 11.49 -0.84
N THR A 222 20.67 12.30 -1.51
CA THR A 222 21.19 11.98 -2.85
C THR A 222 22.14 10.76 -2.84
N ASN A 223 22.46 10.21 -1.66
CA ASN A 223 23.41 9.11 -1.47
C ASN A 223 22.84 7.82 -0.88
N ARG A 224 21.51 7.68 -0.67
CA ARG A 224 20.93 6.39 -0.26
C ARG A 224 19.88 5.91 -1.24
N GLN A 225 20.04 4.66 -1.66
CA GLN A 225 19.06 3.95 -2.45
C GLN A 225 17.75 3.86 -1.65
N PRO A 226 16.58 4.05 -2.30
CA PRO A 226 15.31 3.76 -1.64
C PRO A 226 15.34 2.33 -1.12
N LEU A 227 14.72 2.11 0.04
CA LEU A 227 14.46 0.75 0.52
C LEU A 227 13.45 0.13 -0.44
N MET A 228 13.97 -0.54 -1.47
CA MET A 228 13.19 -1.43 -2.31
C MET A 228 12.59 -2.47 -1.37
N VAL A 229 11.27 -2.45 -1.22
CA VAL A 229 10.56 -3.62 -0.67
C VAL A 229 10.93 -4.75 -1.63
N LYS A 230 11.69 -5.74 -1.16
CA LYS A 230 11.93 -6.95 -1.93
C LYS A 230 10.54 -7.52 -2.24
N LYS A 231 10.12 -7.41 -3.49
CA LYS A 231 9.04 -8.23 -4.01
C LYS A 231 9.48 -9.67 -3.76
N ASP A 232 8.63 -10.46 -3.13
CA ASP A 232 8.92 -11.88 -2.94
C ASP A 232 9.15 -12.48 -4.34
N PRO A 233 10.33 -13.08 -4.64
CA PRO A 233 10.63 -13.63 -5.96
C PRO A 233 9.68 -14.74 -6.40
N SER A 234 8.83 -15.24 -5.51
CA SER A 234 7.78 -16.21 -5.81
C SER A 234 6.57 -15.63 -6.57
N GLU A 235 6.42 -14.31 -6.66
CA GLU A 235 5.24 -13.67 -7.29
C GLU A 235 5.38 -13.38 -8.80
N ASP A 236 6.51 -13.71 -9.45
CA ASP A 236 6.77 -13.33 -10.86
C ASP A 236 7.49 -14.43 -11.66
N LYS A 237 6.95 -15.65 -11.70
CA LYS A 237 7.30 -16.61 -12.76
C LYS A 237 6.07 -17.01 -13.59
N PRO A 238 6.02 -16.62 -14.87
CA PRO A 238 5.15 -17.28 -15.85
C PRO A 238 5.60 -18.72 -16.01
N GLY A 239 4.64 -19.65 -16.04
CA GLY A 239 4.92 -21.06 -16.26
C GLY A 239 5.50 -21.32 -17.65
N GLU A 240 6.63 -22.01 -17.69
CA GLU A 240 7.00 -22.86 -18.80
C GLU A 240 7.47 -24.21 -18.24
N SER A 241 6.81 -25.27 -18.68
CA SER A 241 7.17 -26.64 -18.40
C SER A 241 8.49 -26.96 -19.10
N THR A 242 9.38 -27.70 -18.45
CA THR A 242 10.17 -28.72 -19.13
C THR A 242 10.63 -29.77 -18.12
N ALA A 243 10.25 -31.01 -18.42
CA ALA A 243 10.26 -32.17 -17.56
C ALA A 243 11.65 -32.84 -17.41
N GLU A 244 12.74 -32.09 -17.31
CA GLU A 244 14.10 -32.67 -17.31
C GLU A 244 14.94 -32.46 -16.04
N SER A 245 14.50 -31.66 -15.06
CA SER A 245 15.28 -31.46 -13.82
C SER A 245 14.94 -32.43 -12.67
N LEU A 246 13.91 -33.28 -12.83
CA LEU A 246 13.47 -34.23 -11.80
C LEU A 246 14.18 -35.60 -11.81
N LEU A 247 15.09 -35.85 -12.76
CA LEU A 247 15.81 -37.15 -12.86
C LEU A 247 17.27 -37.13 -12.37
N GLN A 248 17.82 -35.98 -11.93
CA GLN A 248 19.21 -35.92 -11.44
C GLN A 248 19.36 -35.83 -9.91
N GLY A 249 18.26 -35.75 -9.15
CA GLY A 249 18.29 -35.65 -7.69
C GLY A 249 18.30 -36.99 -6.91
N MET A 250 17.99 -38.11 -7.55
CA MET A 250 17.77 -39.41 -6.87
C MET A 250 18.99 -40.33 -6.78
N GLN A 251 20.23 -39.80 -6.78
CA GLN A 251 21.43 -40.65 -6.69
C GLN A 251 22.46 -40.28 -5.62
N ARG A 252 22.19 -39.37 -4.67
CA ARG A 252 23.14 -39.12 -3.57
C ARG A 252 22.45 -38.84 -2.25
N THR A 253 22.17 -39.92 -1.51
CA THR A 253 22.60 -40.13 -0.12
C THR A 253 22.16 -41.52 0.33
N ARG A 254 23.13 -42.43 0.41
CA ARG A 254 23.20 -43.42 1.49
C ARG A 254 23.68 -42.70 2.74
#